data_AF-A0A7M2GT12-F1
#
_entry.id   AF-A0A7M2GT12-F1
#
_cell.length_a   1.000
_cell.length_b   1.000
_cell.length_c   1.000
_cell.angle_alpha   90.00
_cell.angle_beta   90.00
_cell.angle_gamma   90.00
#
_symmetry.space_group_name_H-M   'P 1'
#
loop_
_entity.id
_entity.type
_entity.pdbx_description
1 polymer ?
#
loop_
_entity_poly.entity_id
_entity_poly.type
_entity_poly.pdbx_seq_one_letter_code
_entity_poly.pdbx_strand_id
1 'polypeptide(L)'
;MHSQAKAGAHAGAAAAPQPTSAYGATAIGLHWIIALLIFAAFGLGLYMTSIPGLSMLKLKLFSWHKWIGVTVFAIAVLRVLWRATHRAPAPAAGTPAWQAKAAHAAHLLLYALIVVVPITGYLYSSASGVPVVYLGIWQLPALIEKSDALKEILKLVHIWLNYLMAVIVVVHAAAAIKHQFIERDGTLARMLPFLK
;
A
#
# COMPACT_ATOMS: atom_id res chain seq x y z
N MET A 1 -6.83 -73.91 10.38
CA MET A 1 -5.81 -73.37 9.46
C MET A 1 -6.48 -72.30 8.59
N HIS A 2 -6.57 -71.09 9.15
CA HIS A 2 -5.93 -69.86 8.65
C HIS A 2 -6.62 -69.22 7.43
N SER A 3 -7.53 -68.31 7.78
CA SER A 3 -7.98 -67.14 7.03
C SER A 3 -6.77 -66.27 6.61
N GLN A 4 -6.75 -65.80 5.36
CA GLN A 4 -5.92 -64.67 4.93
C GLN A 4 -6.71 -63.86 3.89
N ALA A 5 -7.32 -62.77 4.37
CA ALA A 5 -7.82 -61.68 3.56
C ALA A 5 -6.64 -60.90 2.98
N LYS A 6 -6.64 -60.62 1.67
CA LYS A 6 -5.66 -59.72 1.05
C LYS A 6 -6.02 -58.27 1.39
N ALA A 7 -5.24 -57.70 2.30
CA ALA A 7 -5.21 -56.27 2.58
C ALA A 7 -4.22 -55.55 1.66
N GLY A 8 -4.64 -54.41 1.11
CA GLY A 8 -3.88 -53.16 1.08
C GLY A 8 -2.76 -52.98 0.05
N ALA A 9 -3.00 -52.09 -0.92
CA ALA A 9 -2.01 -51.10 -1.36
C ALA A 9 -2.70 -49.98 -2.17
N HIS A 10 -3.50 -49.14 -1.51
CA HIS A 10 -3.79 -47.81 -2.04
C HIS A 10 -2.55 -46.96 -1.78
N ALA A 11 -1.71 -46.82 -2.81
CA ALA A 11 -0.63 -45.85 -2.82
C ALA A 11 -1.24 -44.47 -2.58
N GLY A 12 -0.92 -43.88 -1.42
CA GLY A 12 -1.29 -42.51 -1.11
C GLY A 12 -0.63 -41.58 -2.12
N ALA A 13 -1.44 -41.08 -3.06
CA ALA A 13 -1.04 -39.95 -3.88
C ALA A 13 -0.63 -38.82 -2.93
N ALA A 14 0.65 -38.45 -2.95
CA ALA A 14 1.15 -37.30 -2.22
C ALA A 14 0.29 -36.10 -2.63
N ALA A 15 -0.54 -35.62 -1.71
CA ALA A 15 -1.39 -34.47 -1.94
C ALA A 15 -0.50 -33.32 -2.40
N ALA A 16 -0.77 -32.80 -3.60
CA ALA A 16 -0.11 -31.61 -4.11
C ALA A 16 -0.16 -30.51 -3.02
N PRO A 17 0.91 -29.73 -2.81
CA PRO A 17 0.93 -28.68 -1.80
C PRO A 17 -0.28 -27.76 -2.01
N GLN A 18 -1.17 -27.73 -1.02
CA GLN A 18 -2.35 -26.89 -1.04
C GLN A 18 -1.90 -25.44 -1.24
N PRO A 19 -2.47 -24.68 -2.20
CA PRO A 19 -2.08 -23.30 -2.41
C PRO A 19 -2.25 -22.54 -1.10
N THR A 20 -1.18 -21.89 -0.63
CA THR A 20 -1.16 -21.15 0.62
C THR A 20 -2.31 -20.15 0.63
N SER A 21 -3.29 -20.35 1.50
CA SER A 21 -4.48 -19.51 1.59
C SER A 21 -4.21 -18.12 2.20
N ALA A 22 -2.97 -17.87 2.64
CA ALA A 22 -2.56 -16.69 3.38
C ALA A 22 -1.36 -15.98 2.72
N TYR A 23 -1.27 -14.66 2.94
CA TYR A 23 -0.08 -13.89 2.59
C TYR A 23 1.07 -14.22 3.54
N GLY A 24 2.31 -14.21 3.03
CA GLY A 24 3.51 -14.32 3.86
C GLY A 24 3.70 -13.09 4.76
N ALA A 25 4.37 -13.25 5.89
CA ALA A 25 4.59 -12.19 6.89
C ALA A 25 5.21 -10.92 6.29
N THR A 26 6.12 -11.05 5.33
CA THR A 26 6.72 -9.91 4.61
C THR A 26 5.68 -9.07 3.87
N ALA A 27 4.77 -9.71 3.12
CA ALA A 27 3.72 -9.01 2.38
C ALA A 27 2.75 -8.26 3.31
N ILE A 28 2.45 -8.87 4.47
CA ILE A 28 1.61 -8.31 5.52
C ILE A 28 2.31 -7.11 6.18
N GLY A 29 3.57 -7.26 6.58
CA GLY A 29 4.35 -6.19 7.19
C GLY A 29 4.49 -4.98 6.25
N LEU A 30 4.89 -5.20 5.00
CA LEU A 30 4.95 -4.15 3.99
C LEU A 30 3.60 -3.46 3.76
N HIS A 31 2.49 -4.21 3.84
CA HIS A 31 1.14 -3.63 3.68
C HIS A 31 0.84 -2.66 4.81
N TRP A 32 0.92 -3.15 6.06
CA TRP A 32 0.50 -2.38 7.22
C TRP A 32 1.41 -1.20 7.51
N ILE A 33 2.73 -1.34 7.31
CA ILE A 33 3.65 -0.22 7.45
C ILE A 33 3.28 0.89 6.46
N ILE A 34 3.09 0.56 5.18
CA ILE A 34 2.67 1.57 4.18
C ILE A 34 1.32 2.17 4.54
N ALA A 35 0.32 1.35 4.91
CA ALA A 35 -1.00 1.85 5.25
C ALA A 35 -0.94 2.86 6.40
N LEU A 36 -0.26 2.53 7.50
CA LEU A 36 -0.09 3.42 8.66
C LEU A 36 0.64 4.71 8.29
N LEU A 37 1.72 4.62 7.50
CA LEU A 37 2.46 5.79 7.04
C LEU A 37 1.62 6.69 6.12
N ILE A 38 0.76 6.12 5.27
CA ILE A 38 -0.17 6.89 4.43
C ILE A 38 -1.18 7.64 5.30
N PHE A 39 -1.79 6.98 6.29
CA PHE A 39 -2.72 7.66 7.22
C PHE A 39 -2.02 8.81 7.97
N ALA A 40 -0.80 8.57 8.47
CA ALA A 40 -0.01 9.59 9.14
C ALA A 40 0.35 10.76 8.20
N ALA A 41 0.85 10.47 6.99
CA ALA A 41 1.22 11.49 6.01
C ALA A 41 0.02 12.32 5.56
N PHE A 42 -1.12 11.68 5.28
CA PHE A 42 -2.33 12.34 4.83
C PHE A 42 -2.91 13.25 5.91
N GLY A 43 -3.05 12.75 7.14
CA GLY A 43 -3.49 13.56 8.29
C GLY A 43 -2.54 14.72 8.57
N LEU A 44 -1.24 14.48 8.53
CA LEU A 44 -0.22 15.53 8.66
C LEU A 44 -0.31 16.56 7.52
N GLY A 45 -0.60 16.13 6.30
CA GLY A 45 -0.79 17.00 5.13
C GLY A 45 -1.99 17.94 5.29
N LEU A 46 -3.12 17.43 5.76
CA LEU A 46 -4.29 18.24 6.08
C LEU A 46 -3.99 19.24 7.21
N TYR A 47 -3.31 18.79 8.26
CA TYR A 47 -2.98 19.64 9.40
C TYR A 47 -1.95 20.72 9.07
N MET A 48 -0.84 20.38 8.40
CA MET A 48 0.24 21.33 8.11
C MET A 48 -0.21 22.44 7.15
N THR A 49 -1.19 22.16 6.28
CA THR A 49 -1.74 23.12 5.32
C THR A 49 -2.80 24.04 5.94
N SER A 50 -3.46 23.62 7.02
CA SER A 50 -4.44 24.45 7.72
C SER A 50 -3.82 25.51 8.63
N ILE A 51 -2.55 25.36 9.02
CA ILE A 51 -1.84 26.35 9.86
C ILE A 51 -1.65 27.65 9.06
N PRO A 52 -2.19 28.80 9.51
CA PRO A 52 -2.02 30.07 8.82
C PRO A 52 -0.58 30.62 8.94
N GLY A 53 -0.17 31.41 7.95
CA GLY A 53 1.14 32.06 7.94
C GLY A 53 2.32 31.09 7.82
N LEU A 54 3.51 31.63 8.13
CA LEU A 54 4.78 30.90 8.20
C LEU A 54 5.21 30.79 9.66
N SER A 55 5.44 29.57 10.15
CA SER A 55 5.92 29.31 11.50
C SER A 55 6.95 28.18 11.51
N MET A 56 7.81 28.15 12.52
CA MET A 56 8.79 27.07 12.69
C MET A 56 8.12 25.70 12.82
N LEU A 57 6.97 25.64 13.49
CA LEU A 57 6.18 24.42 13.57
C LEU A 57 5.74 23.97 12.17
N LYS A 58 5.16 24.86 11.37
CA LYS A 58 4.71 24.52 10.01
C LYS A 58 5.86 23.98 9.16
N LEU A 59 7.01 24.65 9.17
CA LEU A 59 8.21 24.18 8.46
C LEU A 59 8.66 22.78 8.91
N LYS A 60 8.66 22.51 10.23
CA LYS A 60 8.97 21.17 10.77
C LYS A 60 7.98 20.11 10.28
N LEU A 61 6.68 20.40 10.31
CA LEU A 61 5.64 19.48 9.85
C LEU A 61 5.79 19.16 8.35
N PHE A 62 6.11 20.15 7.52
CA PHE A 62 6.43 19.93 6.10
C PHE A 62 7.66 19.02 5.92
N SER A 63 8.71 19.18 6.72
CA SER A 63 9.85 18.27 6.70
C SER A 63 9.45 16.84 7.08
N TRP A 64 8.69 16.66 8.16
CA TRP A 64 8.21 15.34 8.57
C TRP A 64 7.33 14.68 7.52
N HIS A 65 6.44 15.45 6.88
CA HIS A 65 5.61 14.96 5.78
C HIS A 65 6.47 14.47 4.60
N LYS A 66 7.50 15.24 4.21
CA LYS A 66 8.47 14.83 3.17
C LYS A 66 9.22 13.56 3.56
N TRP A 67 9.65 13.43 4.82
CA TRP A 67 10.33 12.23 5.29
C TRP A 67 9.43 11.00 5.19
N ILE A 68 8.20 11.10 5.68
CA ILE A 68 7.23 10.00 5.55
C ILE A 68 7.01 9.66 4.07
N GLY A 69 6.86 10.65 3.19
CA GLY A 69 6.70 10.43 1.75
C GLY A 69 7.86 9.65 1.12
N VAL A 70 9.11 10.01 1.46
CA VAL A 70 10.31 9.29 1.01
C VAL A 70 10.33 7.86 1.55
N THR A 71 9.99 7.67 2.83
CA THR A 71 9.90 6.34 3.46
C THR A 71 8.83 5.48 2.79
N VAL A 72 7.64 6.03 2.54
CA VAL A 72 6.55 5.34 1.83
C VAL A 72 7.01 4.93 0.45
N PHE A 73 7.68 5.80 -0.30
CA PHE A 73 8.20 5.47 -1.62
C PHE A 73 9.19 4.29 -1.58
N ALA A 74 10.16 4.32 -0.68
CA ALA A 74 11.15 3.26 -0.55
C ALA A 74 10.48 1.89 -0.23
N ILE A 75 9.56 1.87 0.73
CA ILE A 75 8.84 0.64 1.11
C ILE A 75 7.87 0.21 0.00
N ALA A 76 7.26 1.16 -0.72
CA ALA A 76 6.39 0.88 -1.85
C ALA A 76 7.14 0.18 -2.99
N VAL A 77 8.36 0.62 -3.31
CA VAL A 77 9.22 -0.07 -4.29
C VAL A 77 9.47 -1.51 -3.85
N LEU A 78 9.85 -1.73 -2.59
CA LEU A 78 10.02 -3.09 -2.05
C LEU A 78 8.73 -3.91 -2.15
N ARG A 79 7.58 -3.31 -1.86
CA ARG A 79 6.27 -3.96 -1.96
C ARG A 79 5.90 -4.33 -3.40
N VAL A 80 6.17 -3.46 -4.36
CA VAL A 80 5.94 -3.72 -5.80
C VAL A 80 6.83 -4.87 -6.26
N LEU A 81 8.13 -4.83 -5.94
CA LEU A 81 9.07 -5.90 -6.28
C LEU A 81 8.69 -7.23 -5.63
N TRP A 82 8.27 -7.20 -4.36
CA TRP A 82 7.78 -8.39 -3.67
C TRP A 82 6.55 -8.97 -4.36
N ARG A 83 5.57 -8.13 -4.72
CA ARG A 83 4.36 -8.57 -5.42
C ARG A 83 4.64 -9.10 -6.83
N ALA A 84 5.64 -8.56 -7.52
CA ALA A 84 6.05 -9.03 -8.84
C ALA A 84 6.72 -10.41 -8.80
N THR A 85 7.40 -10.72 -7.69
CA THR A 85 8.14 -11.98 -7.50
C THR A 85 7.35 -13.05 -6.74
N HIS A 86 6.30 -12.68 -6.02
CA HIS A 86 5.50 -13.58 -5.20
C HIS A 86 4.03 -13.55 -5.61
N ARG A 87 3.47 -14.73 -5.91
CA ARG A 87 2.08 -14.88 -6.30
C ARG A 87 1.16 -14.55 -5.12
N ALA A 88 0.18 -13.68 -5.34
CA ALA A 88 -0.88 -13.42 -4.37
C ALA A 88 -1.83 -14.62 -4.27
N PRO A 89 -2.39 -14.92 -3.08
CA PRO A 89 -3.45 -15.90 -2.92
C PRO A 89 -4.62 -15.64 -3.87
N ALA A 90 -5.24 -16.71 -4.37
CA ALA A 90 -6.42 -16.60 -5.22
C ALA A 90 -7.58 -15.93 -4.45
N PRO A 91 -8.53 -15.26 -5.15
CA PRO A 91 -9.78 -14.79 -4.54
C PRO A 91 -10.48 -15.91 -3.77
N ALA A 92 -11.33 -15.55 -2.79
CA ALA A 92 -12.12 -16.54 -2.07
C ALA A 92 -12.99 -17.36 -3.02
N ALA A 93 -13.24 -18.63 -2.67
CA ALA A 93 -14.11 -19.48 -3.47
C ALA A 93 -15.51 -18.85 -3.54
N GLY A 94 -16.10 -18.80 -4.74
CA GLY A 94 -17.41 -18.19 -4.96
C GLY A 94 -17.41 -16.67 -5.12
N THR A 95 -16.26 -15.98 -5.06
CA THR A 95 -16.19 -14.54 -5.38
C THR A 95 -16.67 -14.29 -6.82
N PRO A 96 -17.69 -13.44 -7.05
CA PRO A 96 -18.15 -13.10 -8.39
C PRO A 96 -17.03 -12.50 -9.25
N ALA A 97 -17.02 -12.84 -10.55
CA ALA A 97 -15.96 -12.40 -11.47
C ALA A 97 -15.81 -10.87 -11.53
N TRP A 98 -16.90 -10.11 -11.41
CA TRP A 98 -16.86 -8.65 -11.39
C TRP A 98 -16.18 -8.10 -10.12
N GLN A 99 -16.38 -8.74 -8.95
CA GLN A 99 -15.70 -8.36 -7.71
C GLN A 99 -14.21 -8.67 -7.79
N ALA A 100 -13.84 -9.82 -8.35
CA ALA A 100 -12.43 -10.17 -8.56
C ALA A 100 -11.72 -9.17 -9.49
N LYS A 101 -12.37 -8.78 -10.59
CA LYS A 101 -11.86 -7.74 -11.51
C LYS A 101 -11.76 -6.38 -10.84
N ALA A 102 -12.79 -5.95 -10.10
CA ALA A 102 -12.78 -4.69 -9.36
C ALA A 102 -11.67 -4.65 -8.30
N ALA A 103 -11.49 -5.73 -7.53
CA ALA A 103 -10.41 -5.85 -6.57
C ALA A 103 -9.04 -5.78 -7.25
N HIS A 104 -8.86 -6.46 -8.39
CA HIS A 104 -7.62 -6.39 -9.15
C HIS A 104 -7.32 -4.97 -9.64
N ALA A 105 -8.32 -4.27 -10.20
CA ALA A 105 -8.19 -2.89 -10.65
C ALA A 105 -7.87 -1.92 -9.49
N ALA A 106 -8.57 -2.04 -8.37
CA ALA A 106 -8.30 -1.24 -7.17
C ALA A 106 -6.88 -1.46 -6.64
N HIS A 107 -6.41 -2.71 -6.59
CA HIS A 107 -5.02 -2.99 -6.22
C HIS A 107 -4.03 -2.36 -7.18
N LEU A 108 -4.21 -2.53 -8.50
CA LEU A 108 -3.30 -1.94 -9.49
C LEU A 108 -3.24 -0.42 -9.34
N LEU A 109 -4.40 0.22 -9.17
CA LEU A 109 -4.49 1.67 -8.94
C LEU A 109 -3.78 2.08 -7.65
N LEU A 110 -4.00 1.38 -6.53
CA LEU A 110 -3.30 1.65 -5.28
C LEU A 110 -1.78 1.47 -5.43
N TYR A 111 -1.32 0.42 -6.11
CA TYR A 111 0.10 0.20 -6.41
C TYR A 111 0.71 1.36 -7.21
N ALA A 112 -0.01 1.88 -8.21
CA ALA A 112 0.43 3.05 -8.95
C ALA A 112 0.48 4.29 -8.04
N LEU A 113 -0.57 4.53 -7.25
CA LEU A 113 -0.67 5.72 -6.42
C LEU A 113 0.37 5.76 -5.30
N ILE A 114 0.73 4.62 -4.67
CA ILE A 114 1.75 4.61 -3.59
C ILE A 114 3.16 4.95 -4.11
N VAL A 115 3.36 4.90 -5.43
CA VAL A 115 4.60 5.28 -6.10
C VAL A 115 4.51 6.70 -6.66
N VAL A 116 3.43 7.02 -7.38
CA VAL A 116 3.29 8.30 -8.09
C VAL A 116 3.08 9.48 -7.13
N VAL A 117 2.31 9.29 -6.05
CA VAL A 117 2.07 10.36 -5.06
C VAL A 117 3.38 10.89 -4.45
N PRO A 118 4.29 10.06 -3.89
CA PRO A 118 5.53 10.59 -3.35
C PRO A 118 6.48 11.16 -4.43
N ILE A 119 6.49 10.60 -5.65
CA ILE A 119 7.26 11.18 -6.78
C ILE A 119 6.78 12.61 -7.06
N THR A 120 5.47 12.80 -7.23
CA THR A 120 4.89 14.12 -7.49
C THR A 120 5.15 15.11 -6.35
N GLY A 121 5.13 14.65 -5.10
CA GLY A 121 5.49 15.48 -3.94
C GLY A 121 6.97 15.87 -3.92
N TYR A 122 7.86 14.94 -4.31
CA TYR A 122 9.29 15.19 -4.43
C TYR A 122 9.62 16.20 -5.53
N LEU A 123 8.98 16.03 -6.70
CA LEU A 123 9.10 16.98 -7.81
C LEU A 123 8.52 18.34 -7.44
N TYR A 124 7.39 18.39 -6.74
CA TYR A 124 6.85 19.64 -6.21
C TYR A 124 7.85 20.37 -5.30
N SER A 125 8.53 19.65 -4.41
CA SER A 125 9.58 20.22 -3.56
C SER A 125 10.75 20.77 -4.39
N SER A 126 11.18 20.03 -5.41
CA SER A 126 12.26 20.42 -6.32
C SER A 126 11.89 21.69 -7.10
N ALA A 127 10.71 21.73 -7.72
CA ALA A 127 10.20 22.90 -8.44
C ALA A 127 10.01 24.13 -7.53
N SER A 128 9.74 23.91 -6.23
CA SER A 128 9.67 24.99 -5.23
C SER A 128 11.04 25.55 -4.83
N GLY A 129 12.13 24.92 -5.25
CA GLY A 129 13.49 25.24 -4.79
C GLY A 129 13.72 24.91 -3.31
N VAL A 130 12.90 24.03 -2.72
CA VAL A 130 13.02 23.65 -1.31
C VAL A 130 13.66 22.26 -1.25
N PRO A 131 14.87 22.11 -0.67
CA PRO A 131 15.52 20.82 -0.60
C PRO A 131 14.73 19.83 0.26
N VAL A 132 14.86 18.54 -0.07
CA VAL A 132 14.38 17.44 0.76
C VAL A 132 15.57 16.92 1.57
N VAL A 133 15.69 17.36 2.83
CA VAL A 133 16.72 16.88 3.75
C VAL A 133 16.13 15.73 4.57
N TYR A 134 16.27 14.50 4.09
CA TYR A 134 15.70 13.31 4.70
C TYR A 134 16.27 13.09 6.11
N LEU A 135 15.35 12.98 7.09
CA LEU A 135 15.64 12.86 8.53
C LEU A 135 16.55 13.97 9.10
N GLY A 136 16.71 15.09 8.38
CA GLY A 136 17.61 16.17 8.75
C GLY A 136 19.10 15.88 8.53
N ILE A 137 19.45 14.71 7.97
CA ILE A 137 20.84 14.25 7.82
C ILE A 137 21.28 14.16 6.36
N TRP A 138 20.38 13.79 5.45
CA TRP A 138 20.74 13.52 4.06
C TRP A 138 19.92 14.39 3.12
N GLN A 139 20.55 15.39 2.52
CA GLN A 139 19.95 16.17 1.44
C GLN A 139 19.90 15.34 0.16
N LEU A 140 18.69 15.03 -0.28
CA LEU A 140 18.45 14.35 -1.54
C LEU A 140 18.56 15.32 -2.72
N PRO A 141 19.04 14.86 -3.90
CA PRO A 141 19.29 15.73 -5.04
C PRO A 141 17.98 16.26 -5.65
N ALA A 142 17.96 17.54 -6.02
CA ALA A 142 16.85 18.06 -6.82
C ALA A 142 16.83 17.36 -8.20
N LEU A 143 15.68 16.83 -8.59
CA LEU A 143 15.54 16.12 -9.88
C LEU A 143 15.18 17.05 -11.04
N ILE A 144 14.66 18.23 -10.71
CA ILE A 144 14.29 19.29 -11.64
C ILE A 144 14.70 20.64 -11.06
N GLU A 145 14.90 21.61 -11.95
CA GLU A 145 15.18 22.99 -11.55
C GLU A 145 13.94 23.67 -10.95
N LYS A 146 14.19 24.75 -10.20
CA LYS A 146 13.13 25.59 -9.65
C LYS A 146 12.32 26.20 -10.80
N SER A 147 11.00 26.10 -10.71
CA SER A 147 10.07 26.66 -11.70
C SER A 147 8.72 26.94 -11.04
N ASP A 148 8.31 28.20 -11.01
CA ASP A 148 7.04 28.61 -10.38
C ASP A 148 5.83 28.03 -11.13
N ALA A 149 5.91 27.88 -12.44
CA ALA A 149 4.87 27.25 -13.25
C ALA A 149 4.71 25.76 -12.91
N LEU A 150 5.81 25.00 -12.88
CA LEU A 150 5.78 23.58 -12.51
C LEU A 150 5.38 23.37 -11.05
N LYS A 151 5.81 24.27 -10.16
CA LYS A 151 5.45 24.24 -8.74
C LYS A 151 3.93 24.21 -8.55
N GLU A 152 3.19 25.14 -9.16
CA GLU A 152 1.73 25.19 -8.99
C GLU A 152 1.03 23.97 -9.62
N ILE A 153 1.50 23.50 -10.78
CA ILE A 153 0.99 22.28 -11.41
C ILE A 153 1.22 21.06 -10.51
N LEU A 154 2.45 20.84 -10.07
CA LEU A 154 2.83 19.67 -9.26
C LEU A 154 2.17 19.69 -7.89
N LYS A 155 1.95 20.87 -7.30
CA LYS A 155 1.14 21.03 -6.09
C LYS A 155 -0.28 20.51 -6.30
N LEU A 156 -0.96 20.97 -7.36
CA LEU A 156 -2.33 20.53 -7.66
C LEU A 156 -2.38 19.03 -7.94
N VAL A 157 -1.47 18.52 -8.78
CA VAL A 157 -1.37 17.09 -9.09
C VAL A 157 -1.19 16.28 -7.81
N HIS A 158 -0.26 16.67 -6.95
CA HIS A 158 -0.01 15.96 -5.69
C HIS A 158 -1.25 15.96 -4.79
N ILE A 159 -1.93 17.10 -4.62
CA ILE A 159 -3.14 17.21 -3.80
C ILE A 159 -4.25 16.30 -4.34
N TRP A 160 -4.56 16.38 -5.64
CA TRP A 160 -5.62 15.59 -6.25
C TRP A 160 -5.34 14.10 -6.24
N LEU A 161 -4.09 13.68 -6.47
CA LEU A 161 -3.70 12.28 -6.34
C LEU A 161 -3.83 11.77 -4.90
N ASN A 162 -3.55 12.60 -3.89
CA ASN A 162 -3.78 12.24 -2.49
C ASN A 162 -5.27 12.09 -2.16
N TYR A 163 -6.15 12.97 -2.68
CA TYR A 163 -7.60 12.80 -2.51
C TYR A 163 -8.13 11.55 -3.22
N LEU A 164 -7.66 11.28 -4.44
CA LEU A 164 -7.97 10.04 -5.14
C LEU A 164 -7.52 8.83 -4.32
N MET A 165 -6.27 8.82 -3.84
CA MET A 165 -5.75 7.78 -2.96
C MET A 165 -6.64 7.58 -1.73
N ALA A 166 -7.02 8.65 -1.04
CA ALA A 166 -7.86 8.57 0.15
C ALA A 166 -9.21 7.90 -0.14
N VAL A 167 -9.88 8.29 -1.24
CA VAL A 167 -11.15 7.67 -1.66
C VAL A 167 -10.97 6.17 -1.94
N ILE A 168 -9.94 5.80 -2.71
CA ILE A 168 -9.70 4.39 -3.04
C ILE A 168 -9.33 3.58 -1.80
N VAL A 169 -8.54 4.14 -0.87
CA VAL A 169 -8.22 3.48 0.41
C VAL A 169 -9.47 3.25 1.25
N VAL A 170 -10.38 4.24 1.34
CA VAL A 170 -11.65 4.09 2.06
C VAL A 170 -12.49 2.98 1.43
N VAL A 171 -12.65 2.99 0.11
CA VAL A 171 -13.40 1.95 -0.62
C VAL A 171 -12.76 0.57 -0.43
N HIS A 172 -11.43 0.49 -0.51
CA HIS A 172 -10.67 -0.75 -0.31
C HIS A 172 -10.86 -1.32 1.11
N ALA A 173 -10.72 -0.48 2.14
CA ALA A 173 -10.91 -0.88 3.53
C ALA A 173 -12.36 -1.29 3.79
N ALA A 174 -13.34 -0.52 3.30
CA ALA A 174 -14.76 -0.84 3.41
C ALA A 174 -15.10 -2.17 2.75
N ALA A 175 -14.54 -2.45 1.57
CA ALA A 175 -14.70 -3.74 0.90
C ALA A 175 -14.10 -4.88 1.74
N ALA A 176 -12.89 -4.73 2.28
CA ALA A 176 -12.27 -5.77 3.12
C ALA A 176 -13.09 -6.04 4.40
N ILE A 177 -13.64 -4.99 5.02
CA ILE A 177 -14.53 -5.08 6.18
C ILE A 177 -15.84 -5.79 5.79
N LYS A 178 -16.45 -5.40 4.67
CA LYS A 178 -17.65 -6.05 4.12
C LYS A 178 -17.41 -7.56 3.95
N HIS A 179 -16.33 -7.94 3.26
CA HIS A 179 -15.94 -9.33 3.04
C HIS A 179 -15.72 -10.12 4.35
N GLN A 180 -15.21 -9.47 5.39
CA GLN A 180 -15.02 -10.10 6.70
C GLN A 180 -16.34 -10.34 7.44
N PHE A 181 -17.24 -9.36 7.47
CA PHE A 181 -18.42 -9.41 8.35
C PHE A 181 -19.70 -9.85 7.67
N ILE A 182 -19.86 -9.59 6.37
CA ILE A 182 -21.04 -9.92 5.57
C ILE A 182 -20.80 -11.22 4.79
N GLU A 183 -19.80 -11.26 3.90
CA GLU A 183 -19.48 -12.49 3.13
C GLU A 183 -18.83 -13.56 4.00
N ARG A 184 -18.14 -13.18 5.08
CA ARG A 184 -17.44 -14.07 6.02
C ARG A 184 -16.46 -15.01 5.31
N ASP A 185 -15.79 -14.51 4.27
CA ASP A 185 -14.90 -15.30 3.41
C ASP A 185 -13.42 -15.28 3.87
N GLY A 186 -13.14 -14.61 4.99
CA GLY A 186 -11.82 -14.50 5.60
C GLY A 186 -10.84 -13.62 4.82
N THR A 187 -11.30 -12.80 3.87
CA THR A 187 -10.41 -11.93 3.07
C THR A 187 -9.54 -11.03 3.95
N LEU A 188 -10.11 -10.38 4.98
CA LEU A 188 -9.35 -9.53 5.88
C LEU A 188 -8.39 -10.33 6.76
N ALA A 189 -8.80 -11.52 7.22
CA ALA A 189 -7.96 -12.42 8.03
C ALA A 189 -6.68 -12.86 7.30
N ARG A 190 -6.65 -12.82 5.95
CA ARG A 190 -5.42 -13.05 5.16
C ARG A 190 -4.37 -11.95 5.32
N MET A 191 -4.77 -10.75 5.75
CA MET A 191 -3.88 -9.62 6.06
C MET A 191 -3.76 -9.34 7.57
N LEU A 192 -4.67 -9.86 8.40
CA LEU A 192 -4.62 -9.78 9.86
C LEU A 192 -4.70 -11.21 10.44
N PRO A 193 -3.56 -11.92 10.54
CA PRO A 193 -3.54 -13.34 10.87
C PRO A 193 -4.14 -13.72 12.23
N PHE A 194 -4.29 -12.74 13.13
CA PHE A 194 -4.88 -12.91 14.46
C PHE A 194 -6.40 -12.79 14.49
N LEU A 195 -7.06 -12.46 13.36
CA LEU A 195 -8.52 -12.41 13.24
C LEU A 195 -9.14 -13.78 12.86
N LYS A 196 -8.38 -14.87 12.99
CA LYS A 196 -8.88 -16.24 12.77
C LYS A 196 -9.85 -16.66 13.87
#